data_AF-A0A0B5ASA9-F1
#
_entry.id   AF-A0A0B5ASA9-F1
#
_cell.length_a   1.000
_cell.length_b   1.000
_cell.length_c   1.000
_cell.angle_alpha   90.00
_cell.angle_beta   90.00
_cell.angle_gamma   90.00
#
_symmetry.space_group_name_H-M   'P 1'
#
loop_
_entity.id
_entity.type
_entity.pdbx_description
1 polymer ?
#
loop_
_entity_poly.entity_id
_entity_poly.type
_entity_poly.pdbx_seq_one_letter_code
_entity_poly.pdbx_strand_id
1 'polypeptide(L)' 'MAREISAARHLTDNAYSVLEAVHTKHIKSMGEAERSKYGMENIVKVKFNKKENCLNVHFDDGNWWHYCPDGTWY' A
#
# COMPACT_ATOMS: atom_id res chain seq x y z
N MET A 1 14.71 -10.09 4.76
CA MET A 1 14.18 -9.13 3.78
C MET A 1 14.19 -7.75 4.42
N ALA A 2 14.94 -6.79 3.89
CA ALA A 2 14.84 -5.42 4.34
C ALA A 2 13.51 -4.86 3.84
N ARG A 3 12.67 -4.34 4.73
CA ARG A 3 11.41 -3.69 4.34
C ARG A 3 11.76 -2.31 3.81
N GLU A 4 11.52 -2.11 2.52
CA GLU A 4 11.82 -0.86 1.82
C GLU A 4 10.87 0.26 2.27
N ILE A 5 9.61 -0.09 2.57
CA ILE A 5 8.62 0.87 3.06
C ILE A 5 8.77 1.03 4.57
N SER A 6 9.43 2.12 4.99
CA SER A 6 9.64 2.45 6.40
C SER A 6 8.34 2.53 7.20
N ALA A 7 7.29 3.08 6.59
CA ALA A 7 5.95 3.19 7.17
C ALA A 7 5.25 1.84 7.43
N ALA A 8 5.72 0.75 6.81
CA ALA A 8 5.18 -0.59 6.91
C ALA A 8 6.04 -1.54 7.78
N ARG A 9 7.10 -1.04 8.42
CA ARG A 9 8.03 -1.88 9.22
C ARG A 9 7.37 -2.60 10.40
N HIS A 10 6.21 -2.16 10.86
CA HIS A 10 5.46 -2.78 11.95
C HIS A 10 4.46 -3.86 11.49
N LEU A 11 4.27 -4.05 10.18
CA LEU A 11 3.34 -5.06 9.65
C LEU A 11 3.87 -6.49 9.86
N THR A 12 2.99 -7.48 9.81
CA THR A 12 3.42 -8.88 9.68
C THR A 12 3.88 -9.14 8.25
N ASP A 13 4.67 -10.19 8.01
CA ASP A 13 5.14 -10.51 6.65
C ASP A 13 3.98 -10.81 5.69
N ASN A 14 2.88 -11.40 6.20
CA ASN A 14 1.68 -11.60 5.40
C ASN A 14 1.03 -10.27 4.97
N ALA A 15 0.88 -9.32 5.90
CA ALA A 15 0.34 -8.01 5.59
C ALA A 15 1.28 -7.20 4.67
N TYR A 16 2.58 -7.31 4.86
CA TYR A 16 3.56 -6.68 3.97
C TYR A 16 3.48 -7.27 2.55
N SER A 17 3.31 -8.58 2.42
CA SER A 17 3.15 -9.23 1.11
C SER A 17 1.87 -8.78 0.39
N VAL A 18 0.76 -8.58 1.13
CA VAL A 18 -0.47 -7.99 0.57
C VAL A 18 -0.21 -6.56 0.09
N LEU A 19 0.48 -5.75 0.90
CA LEU A 19 0.85 -4.39 0.52
C LEU A 19 1.60 -4.37 -0.81
N GLU A 20 2.66 -5.16 -0.95
CA GLU A 20 3.46 -5.22 -2.17
C GLU A 20 2.66 -5.72 -3.39
N ALA A 21 1.88 -6.79 -3.20
CA ALA A 21 1.11 -7.41 -4.28
C ALA A 21 0.01 -6.48 -4.80
N VAL A 22 -0.75 -5.84 -3.92
CA VAL A 22 -1.82 -4.90 -4.29
C VAL A 22 -1.22 -3.61 -4.84
N HIS A 23 -0.18 -3.06 -4.19
CA HIS A 23 0.52 -1.85 -4.65
C HIS A 23 1.02 -2.02 -6.07
N THR A 24 1.69 -3.14 -6.36
CA THR A 24 2.21 -3.44 -7.70
C THR A 24 1.10 -3.49 -8.76
N LYS A 25 -0.06 -4.06 -8.44
CA LYS A 25 -1.22 -4.08 -9.36
C LYS A 25 -1.80 -2.68 -9.55
N HIS A 26 -1.96 -1.95 -8.46
CA HIS A 26 -2.53 -0.61 -8.44
C HIS A 26 -1.70 0.35 -9.31
N ILE A 27 -0.39 0.46 -9.07
CA ILE A 27 0.50 1.33 -9.88
C ILE A 27 0.53 0.89 -11.34
N LYS A 28 0.48 -0.42 -11.64
CA LYS A 28 0.42 -0.91 -13.03
C LYS A 28 -0.84 -0.46 -13.75
N SER A 29 -1.97 -0.36 -13.04
CA SER A 29 -3.24 0.13 -13.60
C SER A 29 -3.24 1.64 -13.89
N MET A 30 -2.34 2.40 -13.27
CA MET A 30 -2.24 3.85 -13.40
C MET A 30 -1.37 4.30 -14.57
N GLY A 31 -1.66 5.50 -15.07
CA GLY A 31 -0.79 6.22 -16.02
C GLY A 31 0.51 6.71 -15.37
N GLU A 32 1.51 7.02 -16.19
CA GLU A 32 2.86 7.42 -15.74
C GLU A 32 2.87 8.57 -14.72
N ALA A 33 2.05 9.60 -14.96
CA ALA A 33 1.96 10.76 -14.07
C ALA A 33 1.40 10.39 -12.67
N GLU A 34 0.48 9.44 -12.59
CA GLU A 34 -0.10 8.99 -11.32
C GLU A 34 0.82 8.01 -10.59
N ARG A 35 1.56 7.17 -11.31
CA ARG A 35 2.56 6.27 -10.71
C ARG A 35 3.58 7.02 -9.87
N SER A 36 3.99 8.22 -10.31
CA SER A 36 4.91 9.08 -9.57
C SER A 36 4.32 9.58 -8.24
N LYS A 37 2.99 9.70 -8.12
CA LYS A 37 2.30 10.10 -6.88
C LYS A 37 2.08 8.94 -5.93
N TYR A 38 1.81 7.74 -6.46
CA TYR A 38 1.50 6.56 -5.66
C TYR A 38 2.67 5.58 -5.56
N GLY A 39 3.91 6.06 -5.76
CA GLY A 39 5.14 5.30 -5.57
C GLY A 39 5.31 4.79 -4.14
N MET A 40 6.16 3.77 -3.95
CA MET A 40 6.42 3.22 -2.61
C MET A 40 7.10 4.24 -1.70
N GLU A 41 7.90 5.16 -2.28
CA GLU A 41 8.56 6.23 -1.52
C GLU A 41 7.58 7.23 -0.89
N ASN A 42 6.41 7.36 -1.48
CA ASN A 42 5.38 8.31 -1.06
C ASN A 42 4.46 7.74 0.02
N ILE A 43 4.60 6.45 0.37
CA ILE A 43 3.80 5.84 1.43
C ILE A 43 4.29 6.32 2.79
N VAL A 44 3.55 7.24 3.38
CA VAL A 44 3.87 7.84 4.69
C VAL A 44 3.32 7.04 5.86
N LYS A 45 2.27 6.22 5.62
CA LYS A 45 1.62 5.46 6.70
C LYS A 45 0.86 4.26 6.19
N VAL A 46 1.05 3.12 6.85
CA VAL A 46 0.20 1.94 6.62
C VAL A 46 -0.45 1.53 7.93
N LYS A 47 -1.74 1.21 7.88
CA LYS A 47 -2.49 0.72 9.04
C LYS A 47 -3.29 -0.52 8.66
N PHE A 48 -3.15 -1.58 9.44
CA PHE A 48 -4.02 -2.75 9.26
C PHE A 48 -5.38 -2.51 9.89
N ASN A 49 -6.43 -2.58 9.06
CA ASN A 49 -7.81 -2.48 9.47
C ASN A 49 -8.38 -3.89 9.71
N LYS A 50 -8.46 -4.28 10.98
CA LYS A 50 -8.95 -5.60 11.39
C LYS A 50 -10.44 -5.83 11.07
N LYS A 51 -11.25 -4.77 10.96
CA LYS A 51 -12.70 -4.92 10.68
C LYS A 51 -12.93 -5.33 9.23
N GLU A 52 -12.18 -4.73 8.32
CA GLU A 52 -12.31 -4.96 6.88
C GLU A 52 -11.29 -5.96 6.35
N ASN A 53 -10.33 -6.37 7.20
CA ASN A 53 -9.20 -7.22 6.84
C ASN A 53 -8.33 -6.62 5.71
N CYS A 54 -8.29 -5.29 5.58
CA CYS A 54 -7.53 -4.57 4.55
C CYS A 54 -6.48 -3.64 5.17
N LEU A 55 -5.55 -3.15 4.36
CA LEU A 55 -4.51 -2.20 4.73
C LEU A 55 -4.89 -0.80 4.25
N ASN A 56 -4.94 0.16 5.16
CA ASN A 56 -5.13 1.55 4.82
C ASN A 56 -3.76 2.17 4.56
N VAL A 57 -3.45 2.41 3.29
CA VAL A 57 -2.18 2.94 2.81
C VAL A 57 -2.35 4.43 2.52
N HIS A 58 -1.66 5.28 3.27
CA HIS A 58 -1.70 6.73 3.11
C HIS A 58 -0.43 7.20 2.40
N PHE A 59 -0.63 8.11 1.46
CA PHE A 59 0.40 8.75 0.65
C PHE A 59 0.66 10.19 1.14
N ASP A 60 1.78 10.78 0.74
CA ASP A 60 2.18 12.13 1.17
C ASP A 60 1.25 13.23 0.66
N ASP A 61 0.60 13.01 -0.49
CA ASP A 61 -0.46 13.87 -1.08
C ASP A 61 -1.76 13.91 -0.23
N GLY A 62 -1.80 13.19 0.90
CA GLY A 62 -2.98 13.10 1.78
C GLY A 62 -4.04 12.11 1.29
N ASN A 63 -3.89 11.60 0.07
CA ASN A 63 -4.69 10.50 -0.47
C ASN A 63 -4.34 9.19 0.22
N TRP A 64 -5.32 8.30 0.29
CA TRP A 64 -5.14 6.98 0.87
C TRP A 64 -6.07 5.96 0.21
N TRP A 65 -5.66 4.71 0.25
CA TRP A 65 -6.34 3.59 -0.41
C TRP A 65 -6.46 2.40 0.54
N HIS A 66 -7.52 1.62 0.39
CA HIS A 66 -7.71 0.34 1.06
C HIS A 66 -7.12 -0.76 0.19
N TYR A 67 -6.13 -1.51 0.68
CA TYR A 67 -5.55 -2.66 -0.01
C TYR A 67 -6.00 -3.95 0.67
N CYS A 68 -6.79 -4.74 -0.04
CA CYS A 68 -7.38 -5.94 0.51
C CYS A 68 -6.59 -7.21 0.10
N PRO A 69 -6.59 -8.26 0.94
CA PRO A 69 -5.81 -9.48 0.71
C PRO A 69 -6.30 -10.30 -0.49
N ASP A 70 -7.51 -10.05 -0.97
CA ASP A 70 -8.05 -10.60 -2.21
C ASP A 70 -7.44 -9.95 -3.46
N GLY A 71 -6.62 -8.91 -3.30
CA GLY A 71 -5.98 -8.21 -4.40
C GLY A 71 -6.73 -6.98 -4.89
N THR A 72 -7.84 -6.60 -4.24
CA THR A 72 -8.64 -5.43 -4.59
C THR A 72 -8.14 -4.17 -3.88
N TRP A 73 -8.44 -3.00 -4.48
CA TRP A 73 -8.21 -1.70 -3.86
C TRP A 73 -9.37 -0.74 -4.14
N TYR A 74 -9.64 0.18 -3.21
CA TYR A 74 -10.63 1.25 -3.33
C TYR A 74 -10.38 2.41 -2.36
#